data_AF-A0A6N2N705-F1
#
_entry.id   AF-A0A6N2N705-F1
#
_cell.length_a   1.000
_cell.length_b   1.000
_cell.length_c   1.000
_cell.angle_alpha   90.00
_cell.angle_beta   90.00
_cell.angle_gamma   90.00
#
_symmetry.space_group_name_H-M   'P 1'
#
loop_
_entity.id
_entity.type
_entity.pdbx_description
1 polymer ?
#
loop_
_entity_poly.entity_id
_entity_poly.type
_entity_poly.pdbx_seq_one_letter_code
_entity_poly.pdbx_strand_id
1 'polypeptide(L)'
;MATAAVCGTKRSSFFEDEISSIPLLKRIRCTSPPGIRPPPPPPKENPAPKNPVPASGEQWVDLLVKEMTSATSVDDAKSRAGRVLEMLQKVIGDQVTEEAAKSFETENYALKERAEALCEENGVLKRAVVIQHEMLKEGEEKEKELKQYKGMVEQFQEKARMLEANNYALSVHLNQALQGNSLGGRWNPDVY
;
A
#
# COMPACT_ATOMS: atom_id res chain seq x y z
N MET A 1 -20.22 38.29 -7.76
CA MET A 1 -21.07 37.22 -8.32
C MET A 1 -20.14 36.09 -8.73
N ALA A 2 -20.14 34.98 -8.00
CA ALA A 2 -19.26 33.84 -8.23
C ALA A 2 -19.89 32.88 -9.25
N THR A 3 -19.15 32.57 -10.30
CA THR A 3 -19.52 31.64 -11.38
C THR A 3 -19.25 30.20 -10.94
N ALA A 4 -20.27 29.35 -11.01
CA ALA A 4 -20.18 27.93 -10.74
C ALA A 4 -19.55 27.18 -11.93
N ALA A 5 -18.54 26.35 -11.66
CA ALA A 5 -18.00 25.40 -12.62
C ALA A 5 -18.69 24.04 -12.44
N VAL A 6 -19.46 23.64 -13.45
CA VAL A 6 -19.98 22.28 -13.59
C VAL A 6 -18.85 21.42 -14.17
N CYS A 7 -18.33 20.45 -13.39
CA CYS A 7 -17.40 19.44 -13.91
C CYS A 7 -18.16 18.19 -14.32
N GLY A 8 -17.91 17.74 -15.55
CA GLY A 8 -18.73 16.80 -16.28
C GLY A 8 -18.48 15.33 -15.94
N THR A 9 -19.59 14.59 -16.00
CA THR A 9 -19.69 13.15 -16.04
C THR A 9 -19.04 12.59 -17.32
N LYS A 10 -17.82 12.05 -17.20
CA LYS A 10 -17.32 11.03 -18.15
C LYS A 10 -16.86 9.80 -17.39
N ARG A 11 -17.80 8.87 -17.34
CA ARG A 11 -17.76 7.47 -16.94
C ARG A 11 -16.51 6.79 -17.53
N SER A 12 -15.49 6.58 -16.71
CA SER A 12 -14.32 5.78 -17.08
C SER A 12 -14.68 4.30 -16.93
N SER A 13 -15.20 3.72 -18.00
CA SER A 13 -15.32 2.27 -18.23
C SER A 13 -13.94 1.60 -18.42
N PHE A 14 -12.88 2.16 -17.85
CA PHE A 14 -11.50 1.71 -18.06
C PHE A 14 -11.05 0.66 -17.03
N PHE A 15 -11.76 0.55 -15.91
CA PHE A 15 -11.32 -0.28 -14.78
C PHE A 15 -12.02 -1.65 -14.67
N GLU A 16 -13.01 -1.94 -15.53
CA GLU A 16 -13.74 -3.22 -15.46
C GLU A 16 -13.06 -4.35 -16.25
N ASP A 17 -12.39 -4.08 -17.37
CA ASP A 17 -11.82 -5.15 -18.20
C ASP A 17 -10.40 -5.60 -17.78
N GLU A 18 -9.69 -4.80 -16.97
CA GLU A 18 -8.29 -5.10 -16.62
C GLU A 18 -8.10 -5.97 -15.36
N ILE A 19 -9.13 -6.10 -14.50
CA ILE A 19 -9.01 -6.90 -13.26
C ILE A 19 -9.36 -8.38 -13.49
N SER A 20 -10.15 -8.69 -14.53
CA SER A 20 -10.52 -10.07 -14.90
C SER A 20 -9.33 -10.88 -15.47
N SER A 21 -8.31 -10.20 -16.01
CA SER A 21 -7.21 -10.84 -16.73
C SER A 21 -5.85 -10.77 -16.04
N ILE A 22 -5.77 -10.41 -14.75
CA ILE A 22 -4.48 -10.49 -14.04
C ILE A 22 -4.15 -11.98 -13.88
N PRO A 23 -3.20 -12.54 -14.66
CA PRO A 23 -2.79 -13.92 -14.46
C PRO A 23 -2.19 -13.93 -13.06
N LEU A 24 -2.64 -14.84 -12.20
CA LEU A 24 -2.12 -15.08 -10.84
C LEU A 24 -0.61 -14.89 -10.84
N LEU A 25 -0.15 -13.67 -10.54
CA LEU A 25 1.24 -13.31 -10.68
C LEU A 25 1.90 -13.99 -9.50
N LYS A 26 2.48 -15.14 -9.83
CA LYS A 26 3.36 -16.00 -9.05
C LYS A 26 3.70 -15.32 -7.74
N ARG A 27 3.03 -15.75 -6.67
CA ARG A 27 3.40 -15.47 -5.28
C ARG A 27 4.92 -15.61 -5.21
N ILE A 28 5.65 -14.47 -5.21
CA ILE A 28 7.08 -14.46 -4.97
C ILE A 28 7.18 -14.79 -3.49
N ARG A 29 7.16 -16.10 -3.22
CA ARG A 29 7.57 -16.64 -1.95
C ARG A 29 9.05 -16.31 -1.88
N CYS A 30 9.43 -15.44 -0.94
CA CYS A 30 10.81 -15.28 -0.52
C CYS A 30 11.31 -16.66 -0.10
N THR A 31 11.89 -17.38 -1.05
CA THR A 31 12.42 -18.72 -0.83
C THR A 31 13.88 -18.48 -0.55
N SER A 32 14.27 -18.62 0.72
CA SER A 32 15.68 -18.59 1.11
C SER A 32 16.48 -19.54 0.21
N PRO A 33 17.63 -19.14 -0.32
CA PRO A 33 18.50 -20.05 -1.06
C PRO A 33 18.87 -21.25 -0.16
N PRO A 34 18.95 -22.48 -0.69
CA PRO A 34 19.47 -23.60 0.09
C PRO A 34 20.91 -23.32 0.51
N GLY A 35 21.19 -23.59 1.79
CA GLY A 35 22.46 -23.30 2.45
C GLY A 35 23.66 -23.81 1.65
N ILE A 36 24.54 -22.88 1.31
CA ILE A 36 25.87 -23.19 0.78
C ILE A 36 26.65 -23.87 1.90
N ARG A 37 26.94 -25.15 1.72
CA ARG A 37 27.80 -25.93 2.62
C ARG A 37 29.21 -25.32 2.56
N PRO A 38 29.84 -24.98 3.70
CA PRO A 38 31.21 -24.49 3.68
C PRO A 38 32.16 -25.59 3.15
N PRO A 39 33.16 -25.25 2.32
CA PRO A 39 34.20 -26.19 1.92
C PRO A 39 35.02 -26.63 3.16
N PRO A 40 35.57 -27.87 3.16
CA PRO A 40 36.39 -28.35 4.27
C PRO A 40 37.65 -27.51 4.42
N PRO A 41 38.16 -27.33 5.66
CA PRO A 41 39.31 -26.49 5.94
C PRO A 41 40.59 -27.06 5.30
N PRO A 42 41.52 -26.20 4.83
CA PRO A 42 42.81 -26.63 4.31
C PRO A 42 43.69 -27.27 5.41
N PRO A 43 44.65 -28.14 5.04
CA PRO A 43 45.58 -28.75 5.96
C PRO A 43 46.35 -27.71 6.79
N LYS A 44 46.54 -27.99 8.08
CA LYS A 44 47.28 -27.15 9.02
C LYS A 44 48.74 -27.03 8.59
N GLU A 45 49.10 -25.94 7.93
CA GLU A 45 50.49 -25.51 7.83
C GLU A 45 50.95 -24.89 9.15
N ASN A 46 52.10 -25.35 9.63
CA ASN A 46 52.76 -24.88 10.84
C ASN A 46 53.00 -23.36 10.78
N PRO A 47 52.82 -22.61 11.88
CA PRO A 47 52.98 -21.18 11.85
C PRO A 47 54.49 -20.84 11.76
N ALA A 48 54.89 -20.31 10.61
CA ALA A 48 56.06 -19.46 10.51
C ALA A 48 55.90 -18.24 11.45
N PRO A 49 56.99 -17.60 11.92
CA PRO A 49 56.97 -16.64 13.01
C PRO A 49 56.03 -15.47 12.68
N LYS A 50 54.89 -15.41 13.38
CA LYS A 50 53.94 -14.31 13.27
C LYS A 50 54.52 -13.11 14.01
N ASN A 51 55.20 -12.23 13.29
CA ASN A 51 55.39 -10.87 13.79
C ASN A 51 53.99 -10.26 13.98
N PRO A 52 53.67 -9.67 15.15
CA PRO A 52 52.38 -9.05 15.39
C PRO A 52 52.14 -7.95 14.36
N VAL A 53 51.02 -8.01 13.65
CA VAL A 53 50.63 -7.01 12.66
C VAL A 53 50.43 -5.67 13.38
N PRO A 54 51.13 -4.60 12.98
CA PRO A 54 50.99 -3.29 13.60
C PRO A 54 49.56 -2.74 13.46
N ALA A 55 49.01 -2.23 14.55
CA ALA A 55 47.63 -1.74 14.64
C ALA A 55 47.49 -0.23 14.34
N SER A 56 48.60 0.53 14.35
CA SER A 56 48.59 1.97 14.05
C SER A 56 49.70 2.36 13.08
N GLY A 57 49.53 3.49 12.40
CA GLY A 57 50.55 4.04 11.50
C GLY A 57 51.90 4.26 12.19
N GLU A 58 51.90 4.66 13.47
CA GLU A 58 53.14 4.81 14.26
C GLU A 58 53.86 3.48 14.44
N GLN A 59 53.11 2.40 14.73
CA GLN A 59 53.69 1.06 14.87
C GLN A 59 54.22 0.51 13.53
N TRP A 60 53.62 0.90 12.40
CA TRP A 60 54.15 0.58 11.06
C TRP A 60 55.45 1.33 10.78
N VAL A 61 55.54 2.61 11.18
CA VAL A 61 56.77 3.41 11.07
C VAL A 61 57.88 2.85 11.96
N ASP A 62 57.57 2.51 13.21
CA ASP A 62 58.53 1.91 14.14
C ASP A 62 59.04 0.56 13.64
N LEU A 63 58.16 -0.29 13.09
CA LEU A 63 58.54 -1.56 12.50
C LEU A 63 59.46 -1.37 11.28
N LEU A 64 59.16 -0.40 10.43
CA LEU A 64 59.96 -0.08 9.25
C LEU A 64 61.36 0.41 9.65
N VAL A 65 61.45 1.36 10.58
CA VAL A 65 62.72 1.91 11.07
C VAL A 65 63.53 0.82 11.78
N LYS A 66 62.89 -0.02 12.59
CA LYS A 66 63.54 -1.15 13.26
C LYS A 66 64.14 -2.16 12.26
N GLU A 67 63.38 -2.54 11.23
CA GLU A 67 63.88 -3.45 10.19
C GLU A 67 65.03 -2.83 9.39
N MET A 68 64.93 -1.56 9.02
CA MET A 68 65.98 -0.87 8.27
C MET A 68 67.27 -0.65 9.08
N THR A 69 67.17 -0.33 10.37
CA THR A 69 68.34 -0.13 11.26
C THR A 69 69.08 -1.44 11.56
N SER A 70 68.41 -2.59 11.42
CA SER A 70 69.02 -3.91 11.55
C SER A 70 69.73 -4.43 10.29
N ALA A 71 69.63 -3.70 9.17
CA ALA A 71 70.15 -4.14 7.89
C ALA A 71 71.68 -4.03 7.80
N THR A 72 72.31 -5.04 7.17
CA THR A 72 73.77 -5.09 6.98
C THR A 72 74.26 -4.41 5.71
N SER A 73 73.35 -4.08 4.78
CA SER A 73 73.65 -3.35 3.54
C SER A 73 72.44 -2.55 3.09
N VAL A 74 72.67 -1.59 2.19
CA VAL A 74 71.59 -0.77 1.60
C VAL A 74 70.59 -1.64 0.83
N ASP A 75 71.04 -2.69 0.16
CA ASP A 75 70.14 -3.59 -0.58
C ASP A 75 69.31 -4.47 0.37
N ASP A 76 69.88 -4.93 1.49
CA ASP A 76 69.13 -5.63 2.54
C ASP A 76 68.07 -4.71 3.17
N ALA A 77 68.40 -3.45 3.42
CA ALA A 77 67.45 -2.45 3.93
C ALA A 77 66.28 -2.23 2.96
N LYS A 78 66.55 -2.13 1.65
CA LYS A 78 65.51 -2.02 0.61
C LYS A 78 64.62 -3.26 0.55
N SER A 79 65.21 -4.46 0.58
CA SER A 79 64.44 -5.71 0.60
C SER A 79 63.55 -5.83 1.84
N ARG A 80 64.05 -5.41 3.01
CA ARG A 80 63.26 -5.36 4.26
C ARG A 80 62.12 -4.36 4.18
N ALA A 81 62.40 -3.13 3.74
CA ALA A 81 61.39 -2.10 3.57
C ALA A 81 60.29 -2.53 2.58
N GLY A 82 60.68 -3.17 1.46
CA GLY A 82 59.74 -3.74 0.49
C GLY A 82 58.77 -4.72 1.14
N ARG A 83 59.26 -5.68 1.94
CA ARG A 83 58.39 -6.64 2.65
C ARG A 83 57.44 -5.97 3.63
N VAL A 84 57.89 -4.95 4.37
CA VAL A 84 57.01 -4.21 5.31
C VAL A 84 55.91 -3.47 4.57
N LEU A 85 56.22 -2.83 3.44
CA LEU A 85 55.23 -2.13 2.61
C LEU A 85 54.26 -3.09 1.91
N GLU A 86 54.72 -4.25 1.44
CA GLU A 86 53.85 -5.30 0.89
C GLU A 86 52.87 -5.82 1.95
N MET A 87 53.33 -6.02 3.19
CA MET A 87 52.45 -6.38 4.31
C MET A 87 51.41 -5.30 4.59
N LEU A 88 51.81 -4.03 4.60
CA LEU A 88 50.90 -2.90 4.78
C LEU A 88 49.85 -2.84 3.66
N GLN A 89 50.27 -2.97 2.39
CA GLN A 89 49.37 -2.98 1.25
C GLN A 89 48.35 -4.12 1.36
N LYS A 90 48.77 -5.31 1.80
CA LYS A 90 47.87 -6.43 2.03
C LYS A 90 46.84 -6.12 3.13
N VAL A 91 47.29 -5.60 4.27
CA VAL A 91 46.38 -5.25 5.39
C VAL A 91 45.37 -4.19 4.97
N ILE A 92 45.80 -3.15 4.25
CA ILE A 92 44.90 -2.11 3.74
C ILE A 92 43.91 -2.70 2.73
N GLY A 93 44.38 -3.55 1.81
CA GLY A 93 43.51 -4.21 0.82
C GLY A 93 42.45 -5.09 1.49
N ASP A 94 42.84 -5.90 2.46
CA ASP A 94 41.93 -6.76 3.23
C ASP A 94 40.92 -5.91 4.01
N GLN A 95 41.36 -4.83 4.66
CA GLN A 95 40.48 -3.94 5.41
C GLN A 95 39.47 -3.21 4.51
N VAL A 96 39.91 -2.64 3.39
CA VAL A 96 39.03 -1.93 2.45
C VAL A 96 38.00 -2.87 1.83
N THR A 97 38.40 -4.10 1.48
CA THR A 97 37.46 -5.10 0.93
C THR A 97 36.45 -5.57 1.98
N GLU A 98 36.89 -5.78 3.22
CA GLU A 98 36.00 -6.15 4.33
C GLU A 98 35.04 -5.00 4.69
N GLU A 99 35.52 -3.76 4.73
CA GLU A 99 34.69 -2.57 4.99
C GLU A 99 33.67 -2.32 3.87
N ALA A 100 34.07 -2.52 2.60
CA ALA A 100 33.15 -2.47 1.46
C ALA A 100 32.09 -3.59 1.54
N ALA A 101 32.47 -4.80 1.93
CA ALA A 101 31.52 -5.90 2.11
C ALA A 101 30.52 -5.62 3.25
N LYS A 102 31.01 -5.16 4.41
CA LYS A 102 30.16 -4.80 5.56
C LYS A 102 29.21 -3.65 5.24
N SER A 103 29.72 -2.58 4.62
CA SER A 103 28.88 -1.43 4.24
C SER A 103 27.80 -1.85 3.24
N PHE A 104 28.16 -2.63 2.22
CA PHE A 104 27.19 -3.20 1.28
C PHE A 104 26.13 -4.07 1.97
N GLU A 105 26.52 -4.94 2.90
CA GLU A 105 25.58 -5.78 3.65
C GLU A 105 24.60 -4.95 4.49
N THR A 106 25.09 -3.92 5.18
CA THR A 106 24.23 -3.03 5.98
C THR A 106 23.26 -2.23 5.12
N GLU A 107 23.70 -1.71 3.97
CA GLU A 107 22.84 -0.99 3.03
C GLU A 107 21.80 -1.94 2.41
N ASN A 108 22.20 -3.15 2.02
CA ASN A 108 21.29 -4.15 1.46
C ASN A 108 20.19 -4.53 2.46
N TYR A 109 20.55 -4.67 3.74
CA TYR A 109 19.58 -4.92 4.81
C TYR A 109 18.59 -3.75 4.96
N ALA A 110 19.09 -2.52 5.06
CA ALA A 110 18.25 -1.33 5.19
C ALA A 110 17.32 -1.12 3.98
N LEU A 111 17.80 -1.39 2.77
CA LEU A 111 17.00 -1.33 1.55
C LEU A 111 15.91 -2.41 1.52
N LYS A 112 16.21 -3.63 1.98
CA LYS A 112 15.21 -4.70 2.10
C LYS A 112 14.12 -4.36 3.10
N GLU A 113 14.49 -3.88 4.28
CA GLU A 113 13.53 -3.45 5.31
C GLU A 113 12.60 -2.35 4.77
N ARG A 114 13.17 -1.35 4.08
CA ARG A 114 12.38 -0.29 3.45
C ARG A 114 11.44 -0.83 2.36
N ALA A 115 11.89 -1.80 1.56
CA ALA A 115 11.08 -2.42 0.53
C ALA A 115 9.91 -3.22 1.12
N GLU A 116 10.16 -3.96 2.20
CA GLU A 116 9.12 -4.71 2.92
C GLU A 116 8.06 -3.77 3.51
N ALA A 117 8.47 -2.68 4.18
CA ALA A 117 7.53 -1.68 4.69
C ALA A 117 6.64 -1.06 3.59
N LEU A 118 7.22 -0.73 2.43
CA LEU A 118 6.46 -0.23 1.28
C LEU A 118 5.48 -1.28 0.71
N CYS A 119 5.83 -2.56 0.76
CA CYS A 119 4.93 -3.63 0.38
C CYS A 119 3.75 -3.78 1.34
N GLU A 120 3.98 -3.63 2.64
CA GLU A 120 2.93 -3.65 3.66
C GLU A 120 1.94 -2.48 3.48
N GLU A 121 2.47 -1.25 3.30
CA GLU A 121 1.67 -0.06 3.03
C GLU A 121 0.84 -0.20 1.75
N ASN A 122 1.45 -0.68 0.66
CA ASN A 122 0.71 -0.98 -0.58
C ASN A 122 -0.39 -2.02 -0.35
N GLY A 123 -0.18 -2.98 0.55
CA GLY A 123 -1.20 -3.94 0.96
C GLY A 123 -2.38 -3.28 1.66
N VAL A 124 -2.12 -2.33 2.57
CA VAL A 124 -3.17 -1.54 3.25
C VAL A 124 -3.95 -0.71 2.22
N LEU A 125 -3.25 -0.02 1.33
CA LEU A 125 -3.87 0.82 0.29
C LEU A 125 -4.77 0.00 -0.65
N LYS A 126 -4.32 -1.17 -1.09
CA LYS A 126 -5.14 -2.06 -1.93
C LYS A 126 -6.44 -2.48 -1.23
N ARG A 127 -6.38 -2.83 0.06
CA ARG A 127 -7.58 -3.17 0.85
C ARG A 127 -8.52 -1.96 0.98
N ALA A 128 -7.97 -0.77 1.25
CA ALA A 128 -8.76 0.45 1.35
C ALA A 128 -9.50 0.76 0.04
N VAL A 129 -8.85 0.59 -1.11
CA VAL A 129 -9.46 0.79 -2.43
C VAL A 129 -10.60 -0.19 -2.68
N VAL A 130 -10.44 -1.47 -2.33
CA VAL A 130 -11.52 -2.47 -2.46
C VAL A 130 -12.72 -2.09 -1.61
N ILE A 131 -12.51 -1.75 -0.33
CA ILE A 131 -13.58 -1.32 0.58
C ILE A 131 -14.27 -0.07 0.02
N GLN A 132 -13.50 0.90 -0.48
CA GLN A 132 -14.07 2.12 -1.05
C GLN A 132 -14.92 1.83 -2.29
N HIS A 133 -14.48 0.89 -3.14
CA HIS A 133 -15.25 0.48 -4.31
C HIS A 133 -16.56 -0.20 -3.92
N GLU A 134 -16.54 -1.11 -2.94
CA GLU A 134 -17.73 -1.77 -2.41
C GLU A 134 -18.73 -0.77 -1.83
N MET A 135 -18.26 0.18 -1.00
CA MET A 135 -19.11 1.24 -0.44
C MET A 135 -19.74 2.13 -1.51
N LEU A 136 -19.00 2.45 -2.57
CA LEU A 136 -19.51 3.25 -3.67
C LEU A 136 -20.60 2.49 -4.43
N LYS A 137 -20.37 1.20 -4.72
CA LYS A 137 -21.36 0.34 -5.37
C LYS A 137 -22.64 0.21 -4.55
N GLU A 138 -22.52 -0.04 -3.24
CA GLU A 138 -23.67 -0.06 -2.35
C GLU A 138 -24.41 1.28 -2.31
N GLY A 139 -23.68 2.39 -2.40
CA GLY A 139 -24.26 3.74 -2.50
C GLY A 139 -25.11 3.90 -3.75
N GLU A 140 -24.63 3.43 -4.90
CA GLU A 140 -25.38 3.45 -6.17
C GLU A 140 -26.65 2.58 -6.11
N GLU A 141 -26.58 1.42 -5.44
CA GLU A 141 -27.74 0.55 -5.23
C GLU A 141 -28.79 1.22 -4.33
N LYS A 142 -28.37 1.78 -3.19
CA LYS A 142 -29.25 2.55 -2.29
C LYS A 142 -29.87 3.76 -3.00
N GLU A 143 -29.15 4.41 -3.91
CA GLU A 143 -29.70 5.53 -4.70
C GLU A 143 -30.83 5.06 -5.64
N LYS A 144 -30.69 3.88 -6.25
CA LYS A 144 -31.74 3.29 -7.11
C LYS A 144 -32.98 2.95 -6.29
N GLU A 145 -32.82 2.33 -5.12
CA GLU A 145 -33.92 2.02 -4.21
C GLU A 145 -34.63 3.31 -3.75
N LEU A 146 -33.87 4.33 -3.37
CA LEU A 146 -34.42 5.62 -2.96
C LEU A 146 -35.27 6.26 -4.06
N LYS A 147 -34.81 6.20 -5.32
CA LYS A 147 -35.62 6.66 -6.47
C LYS A 147 -36.91 5.87 -6.63
N GLN A 148 -36.87 4.55 -6.45
CA GLN A 148 -38.07 3.71 -6.52
C GLN A 148 -39.08 4.06 -5.41
N TYR A 149 -38.62 4.18 -4.16
CA TYR A 149 -39.49 4.57 -3.04
C TYR A 149 -40.09 5.96 -3.24
N LYS A 150 -39.30 6.93 -3.73
CA LYS A 150 -39.80 8.27 -4.03
C LYS A 150 -40.95 8.22 -5.04
N GLY A 151 -40.79 7.47 -6.13
CA GLY A 151 -41.86 7.29 -7.11
C GLY A 151 -43.13 6.65 -6.52
N MET A 152 -42.98 5.67 -5.63
CA MET A 152 -44.12 5.05 -4.94
C MET A 152 -44.83 6.03 -3.98
N VAL A 153 -44.07 6.85 -3.26
CA VAL A 153 -44.63 7.91 -2.39
C VAL A 153 -45.42 8.91 -3.22
N GLU A 154 -44.88 9.36 -4.36
CA GLU A 154 -45.58 10.28 -5.28
C GLU A 154 -46.90 9.66 -5.78
N GLN A 155 -46.90 8.37 -6.13
CA GLN A 155 -48.12 7.65 -6.52
C GLN A 155 -49.16 7.59 -5.39
N PHE A 156 -48.73 7.32 -4.15
CA PHE A 156 -49.66 7.30 -3.01
C PHE A 156 -50.19 8.69 -2.67
N GLN A 157 -49.37 9.73 -2.78
CA GLN A 157 -49.81 11.12 -2.63
C GLN A 157 -50.86 11.51 -3.67
N GLU A 158 -50.70 11.10 -4.93
CA GLU A 158 -51.69 11.36 -5.98
C GLU A 158 -53.02 10.65 -5.70
N LYS A 159 -52.96 9.37 -5.29
CA LYS A 159 -54.17 8.61 -4.91
C LYS A 159 -54.90 9.27 -3.74
N ALA A 160 -54.18 9.74 -2.74
CA ALA A 160 -54.76 10.47 -1.61
C ALA A 160 -55.49 11.74 -2.08
N ARG A 161 -54.83 12.55 -2.93
CA ARG A 161 -55.43 13.78 -3.50
C ARG A 161 -56.71 13.49 -4.30
N MET A 162 -56.72 12.44 -5.11
CA MET A 162 -57.91 12.05 -5.88
C MET A 162 -59.07 11.61 -4.96
N LEU A 163 -58.78 10.82 -3.93
CA LEU A 163 -59.81 10.38 -2.97
C LEU A 163 -60.36 11.55 -2.18
N GLU A 164 -59.52 12.50 -1.76
CA GLU A 164 -59.95 13.74 -1.10
C GLU A 164 -60.88 14.56 -2.01
N ALA A 165 -60.52 14.75 -3.28
CA ALA A 165 -61.35 15.46 -4.25
C ALA A 165 -62.70 14.77 -4.50
N ASN A 166 -62.70 13.43 -4.64
CA ASN A 166 -63.92 12.65 -4.82
C ASN A 166 -64.84 12.72 -3.59
N ASN A 167 -64.28 12.62 -2.39
CA ASN A 167 -65.03 12.73 -1.15
C ASN A 167 -65.65 14.13 -0.99
N TYR A 168 -64.88 15.17 -1.30
CA TYR A 168 -65.38 16.54 -1.32
C TYR A 168 -66.55 16.72 -2.30
N ALA A 169 -66.42 16.23 -3.54
CA ALA A 169 -67.49 16.29 -4.54
C ALA A 169 -68.77 15.58 -4.07
N LEU A 170 -68.63 14.37 -3.50
CA LEU A 170 -69.75 13.63 -2.91
C LEU A 170 -70.42 14.39 -1.76
N SER A 171 -69.64 14.99 -0.86
CA SER A 171 -70.14 15.80 0.24
C SER A 171 -70.93 17.03 -0.24
N VAL A 172 -70.44 17.71 -1.28
CA VAL A 172 -71.14 18.84 -1.92
C VAL A 172 -72.47 18.39 -2.52
N HIS A 173 -72.48 17.29 -3.30
CA HIS A 173 -73.71 16.75 -3.88
C HIS A 173 -74.73 16.32 -2.82
N LEU A 174 -74.27 15.69 -1.73
CA LEU A 174 -75.13 15.26 -0.63
C LEU A 174 -75.77 16.46 0.08
N ASN A 175 -74.99 17.51 0.37
CA ASN A 175 -75.53 18.75 0.93
C ASN A 175 -76.53 19.43 -0.02
N GLN A 176 -76.26 19.43 -1.32
CA GLN A 176 -77.18 20.01 -2.31
C GLN A 176 -78.50 19.22 -2.41
N ALA A 177 -78.45 17.89 -2.36
CA ALA A 177 -79.64 17.04 -2.32
C ALA A 177 -80.47 17.27 -1.04
N LEU A 178 -79.81 17.46 0.10
CA LEU A 178 -80.47 17.78 1.38
C LEU A 178 -81.12 19.17 1.36
N GLN A 179 -80.46 20.18 0.79
CA GLN A 179 -81.00 21.53 0.67
C GLN A 179 -82.12 21.64 -0.38
N GLY A 180 -82.01 20.90 -1.49
CA GLY A 180 -83.08 20.78 -2.50
C GLY A 180 -84.34 20.09 -1.97
N ASN A 181 -84.25 19.39 -0.83
CA ASN A 181 -85.37 18.78 -0.14
C ASN A 181 -86.14 19.76 0.78
N SER A 182 -85.90 21.07 0.67
CA SER A 182 -86.55 22.11 1.48
C SER A 182 -87.92 22.57 0.97
N LEU A 183 -88.53 21.93 -0.05
CA LEU A 183 -89.89 22.23 -0.48
C LEU A 183 -90.66 20.96 -0.93
N GLY A 184 -91.63 20.54 -0.12
CA GLY A 184 -92.75 19.71 -0.57
C GLY A 184 -92.72 18.25 -0.10
N GLY A 185 -93.20 18.03 1.14
CA GLY A 185 -93.30 16.71 1.74
C GLY A 185 -94.10 15.69 0.91
N ARG A 186 -93.50 14.53 0.68
CA ARG A 186 -94.20 13.25 0.50
C ARG A 186 -93.32 12.15 1.12
N TRP A 187 -93.41 12.05 2.44
CA TRP A 187 -93.09 10.79 3.11
C TRP A 187 -94.21 9.81 2.72
N ASN A 188 -93.86 8.67 2.10
CA ASN A 188 -94.81 7.59 1.87
C ASN A 188 -94.97 6.81 3.18
N PRO A 189 -96.13 6.87 3.86
CA PRO A 189 -96.38 6.07 5.04
C PRO A 189 -97.13 4.82 4.58
N ASP A 190 -96.38 3.75 4.26
CA ASP A 190 -96.88 2.38 4.29
C ASP A 190 -95.76 1.45 3.81
N VAL A 191 -94.83 1.15 4.71
CA VAL A 191 -94.07 -0.10 4.68
C VAL A 191 -93.89 -0.53 6.13
N TYR A 192 -94.74 -1.45 6.59
CA TYR A 192 -94.50 -2.30 7.76
C TYR A 192 -93.55 -3.44 7.39
#